data_AF-A0A8T4W4D3-F1
#
_entry.id   AF-A0A8T4W4D3-F1
#
_cell.length_a   1.000
_cell.length_b   1.000
_cell.length_c   1.000
_cell.angle_alpha   90.00
_cell.angle_beta   90.00
_cell.angle_gamma   90.00
#
_symmetry.space_group_name_H-M   'P 1'
#
loop_
_entity.id
_entity.type
_entity.pdbx_description
1 polymer ?
#
loop_
_entity_poly.entity_id
_entity_poly.type
_entity_poly.pdbx_seq_one_letter_code
_entity_poly.pdbx_strand_id
1 'polypeptide(L)' 'MDVEEIGIMDRVRMRKLDDLAVIEIMHEPDSDSYQLVMGIGIERKMLTTRPRKMIRITCTRDEIPDVVNRYLDEEILPGA' A
#
# COMPACT_ATOMS: atom_id res chain seq x y z
N MET A 1 9.34 17.69 3.89
CA MET A 1 8.32 16.68 3.59
C MET A 1 7.23 17.41 2.86
N ASP A 2 7.10 17.14 1.57
CA ASP A 2 6.09 17.79 0.73
C ASP A 2 4.91 16.83 0.61
N VAL A 3 3.73 17.32 0.97
CA VAL A 3 2.48 16.56 0.90
C VAL A 3 1.65 17.16 -0.23
N GLU A 4 1.35 16.36 -1.25
CA GLU A 4 0.53 16.75 -2.39
C GLU A 4 -0.79 15.98 -2.36
N GLU A 5 -1.90 16.68 -2.54
CA GLU A 5 -3.20 16.05 -2.81
C GLU A 5 -3.27 15.70 -4.29
N ILE A 6 -3.51 14.42 -4.61
CA ILE A 6 -3.63 13.95 -5.99
C ILE A 6 -5.07 13.53 -6.30
N GLY A 7 -5.52 13.82 -7.52
CA GLY A 7 -6.83 13.39 -7.99
C GLY A 7 -6.83 11.92 -8.43
N ILE A 8 -8.04 11.34 -8.59
CA ILE A 8 -8.21 9.97 -9.13
C ILE A 8 -7.56 9.83 -10.52
N MET A 9 -7.54 10.91 -11.31
CA MET A 9 -6.90 10.93 -12.63
C MET A 9 -5.36 10.93 -12.56
N ASP A 10 -4.77 11.37 -11.46
CA ASP A 10 -3.32 11.32 -11.28
C ASP A 10 -2.85 9.88 -10.98
N ARG A 11 -3.70 9.06 -10.33
CA ARG A 11 -3.50 7.61 -10.24
C ARG A 11 -3.40 6.95 -11.61
N VAL A 12 -4.10 7.47 -12.61
CA VAL A 12 -4.00 7.02 -14.00
C VAL A 12 -2.66 7.44 -14.64
N ARG A 13 -2.04 8.52 -14.19
CA ARG A 13 -0.71 8.97 -14.67
C ARG A 13 0.44 8.21 -14.03
N MET A 14 0.25 7.67 -12.81
CA MET A 14 1.20 6.78 -12.12
C MET A 14 1.41 5.43 -12.82
N ARG A 15 0.71 5.15 -13.93
CA ARG A 15 0.83 3.94 -14.77
C ARG A 15 2.21 3.64 -15.35
N LYS A 16 3.19 4.56 -15.21
CA LYS A 16 4.58 4.39 -15.67
C LYS A 16 5.56 4.04 -14.54
N LEU A 17 5.06 3.87 -13.31
CA LEU A 17 5.89 3.43 -12.19
C LEU A 17 5.91 1.90 -12.22
N ASP A 18 7.11 1.33 -12.33
CA ASP A 18 7.30 -0.11 -12.47
C ASP A 18 7.13 -0.85 -11.13
N ASP A 19 7.42 -0.18 -10.00
CA ASP A 19 7.32 -0.71 -8.64
C ASP A 19 6.17 -0.07 -7.86
N LEU A 20 4.94 -0.30 -8.33
CA LEU A 20 3.73 0.17 -7.66
C LEU A 20 3.35 -0.73 -6.48
N ALA A 21 3.11 -0.08 -5.34
CA ALA A 21 2.41 -0.67 -4.21
C ALA A 21 1.23 0.22 -3.77
N VAL A 22 0.23 -0.41 -3.16
CA VAL A 22 -0.89 0.27 -2.52
C VAL A 22 -0.98 -0.20 -1.09
N ILE A 23 -1.11 0.75 -0.15
CA ILE A 23 -1.39 0.48 1.25
C ILE A 23 -2.73 1.15 1.58
N GLU A 24 -3.71 0.35 1.96
CA GLU A 24 -5.00 0.80 2.45
C GLU A 24 -5.04 0.57 3.96
N ILE A 25 -5.28 1.63 4.72
CA ILE A 25 -5.39 1.59 6.18
C ILE A 25 -6.85 1.83 6.54
N MET A 26 -7.48 0.84 7.16
CA MET A 26 -8.86 0.89 7.61
C MET A 26 -8.91 0.76 9.13
N HIS A 27 -9.73 1.59 9.77
CA HIS A 27 -10.02 1.46 11.19
C HIS A 27 -11.21 0.52 11.37
N GLU A 28 -11.10 -0.48 12.25
CA GLU A 28 -12.23 -1.34 12.59
C GLU A 28 -13.17 -0.60 13.54
N PRO A 29 -14.44 -0.38 13.18
CA PRO A 29 -15.42 0.20 14.09
C PRO A 29 -15.49 -0.64 15.37
N ASP A 30 -15.61 0.02 16.52
CA ASP A 30 -15.75 -0.61 17.84
C ASP A 30 -14.50 -1.34 18.38
N SER A 31 -13.33 -1.12 17.78
CA SER A 31 -12.05 -1.61 18.30
C SER A 31 -10.95 -0.56 18.16
N ASP A 32 -9.89 -0.67 18.96
CA ASP A 32 -8.65 0.11 18.77
C ASP A 32 -7.72 -0.51 17.69
N SER A 33 -8.28 -1.35 16.82
CA SER A 33 -7.54 -2.09 15.81
C SER A 33 -7.73 -1.50 14.41
N TYR A 34 -6.69 -1.71 13.60
CA TYR A 34 -6.57 -1.25 12.24
C TYR A 34 -6.26 -2.44 11.34
N GLN A 35 -6.86 -2.45 10.16
CA GLN A 35 -6.51 -3.37 9.09
C GLN A 35 -5.70 -2.63 8.02
N LEU A 36 -4.47 -3.10 7.80
CA LEU A 36 -3.62 -2.67 6.71
C LEU A 36 -3.71 -3.71 5.60
N VAL A 37 -4.22 -3.30 4.44
CA VAL A 37 -4.27 -4.11 3.22
C VAL A 37 -3.22 -3.58 2.25
N MET A 38 -2.26 -4.43 1.91
CA MET A 38 -1.09 -4.04 1.13
C MET A 38 -1.00 -4.89 -0.14
N GLY A 39 -0.99 -4.23 -1.29
CA GLY A 39 -0.83 -4.86 -2.60
C GLY A 39 0.53 -4.54 -3.21
N ILE A 40 1.30 -5.57 -3.56
CA ILE A 40 2.66 -5.48 -4.10
C ILE A 40 2.68 -5.81 -5.59
N GLY A 41 3.57 -5.15 -6.34
CA GLY A 41 3.90 -5.53 -7.70
C GLY A 41 2.68 -5.47 -8.59
N ILE A 42 2.03 -4.31 -8.62
CA ILE A 42 0.77 -4.14 -9.30
C ILE A 42 0.95 -4.36 -10.81
N GLU A 43 0.50 -5.53 -11.27
CA GLU A 43 0.55 -5.94 -12.66
C GLU A 43 -0.69 -5.49 -13.41
N ARG A 44 -0.46 -4.90 -14.58
CA ARG A 44 -1.52 -4.59 -15.52
C ARG A 44 -1.77 -5.77 -16.45
N LYS A 45 -2.98 -6.33 -16.38
CA LYS A 45 -3.58 -7.09 -17.47
C LYS A 45 -4.53 -6.18 -18.26
N MET A 46 -4.80 -6.55 -19.50
CA MET A 46 -5.47 -5.72 -20.53
C MET A 46 -6.71 -4.94 -20.04
N LEU A 47 -7.45 -5.47 -19.06
CA LEU A 47 -8.64 -4.84 -18.47
C LEU A 47 -8.60 -4.71 -16.92
N THR A 48 -7.56 -5.21 -16.25
CA THR A 48 -7.50 -5.25 -14.79
C THR A 48 -6.11 -4.92 -14.27
N THR A 49 -6.07 -4.19 -13.17
CA THR A 49 -4.84 -3.88 -12.45
C THR A 49 -4.91 -4.71 -11.17
N ARG A 50 -3.99 -5.67 -11.00
CA ARG A 50 -4.01 -6.58 -9.86
C ARG A 50 -2.63 -6.66 -9.21
N PRO A 51 -2.54 -6.64 -7.88
CA PRO A 51 -1.28 -6.90 -7.21
C PRO A 51 -0.82 -8.36 -7.48
N ARG A 52 0.50 -8.57 -7.56
CA ARG A 52 1.12 -9.90 -7.55
C ARG A 52 0.93 -10.61 -6.22
N LYS A 53 0.99 -9.85 -5.13
CA LYS A 53 0.85 -10.33 -3.75
C LYS A 53 -0.01 -9.37 -2.95
N MET A 54 -0.89 -9.93 -2.13
CA MET A 54 -1.73 -9.18 -1.20
C MET A 54 -1.46 -9.67 0.22
N ILE A 55 -1.32 -8.72 1.14
CA ILE A 55 -1.13 -8.99 2.56
C ILE A 55 -2.19 -8.20 3.33
N ARG A 56 -2.78 -8.83 4.35
CA ARG A 56 -3.63 -8.15 5.33
C ARG A 56 -3.01 -8.32 6.71
N ILE A 57 -2.84 -7.22 7.43
CA ILE A 57 -2.31 -7.21 8.79
C ILE A 57 -3.31 -6.48 9.67
N THR A 58 -3.64 -7.05 10.82
CA THR A 58 -4.36 -6.36 11.88
C THR A 58 -3.35 -5.88 12.91
N CYS A 59 -3.38 -4.60 13.25
CA CYS A 59 -2.49 -4.00 14.23
C CYS A 59 -3.19 -2.90 15.02
N THR A 60 -2.61 -2.49 16.13
CA THR A 60 -3.03 -1.28 16.86
C THR A 60 -2.48 -0.04 16.17
N ARG A 61 -2.99 1.14 16.56
CA ARG A 61 -2.54 2.43 16.02
C ARG A 61 -1.02 2.63 16.11
N ASP A 62 -0.43 2.29 17.25
CA ASP A 62 0.98 2.55 17.53
C ASP A 62 1.91 1.61 16.75
N GLU A 63 1.39 0.48 16.28
CA GLU A 63 2.11 -0.51 15.47
C GLU A 63 2.09 -0.17 13.96
N ILE A 64 1.24 0.76 13.51
CA ILE A 64 1.12 1.14 12.09
C ILE A 64 2.49 1.51 11.48
N PRO A 65 3.31 2.39 12.10
CA PRO A 65 4.60 2.76 11.53
C PRO A 65 5.54 1.57 11.36
N ASP A 66 5.57 0.66 12.34
CA ASP A 66 6.42 -0.54 12.30
C ASP A 66 5.98 -1.51 11.21
N VAL A 67 4.67 -1.69 11.04
CA VAL A 67 4.11 -2.52 9.96
C VAL A 67 4.45 -1.95 8.59
N VAL A 68 4.27 -0.63 8.41
CA VAL A 68 4.58 0.04 7.14
C VAL A 68 6.08 -0.03 6.84
N ASN A 69 6.95 0.30 7.81
CA ASN A 69 8.39 0.26 7.61
C ASN A 69 8.88 -1.14 7.24
N ARG A 70 8.43 -2.18 7.97
CA ARG A 70 8.75 -3.58 7.65
C ARG A 70 8.33 -3.95 6.23
N TYR A 71 7.13 -3.56 5.84
CA TYR A 71 6.63 -3.83 4.49
C TYR A 71 7.44 -3.12 3.41
N LEU A 72 7.80 -1.85 3.62
CA LEU A 72 8.65 -1.10 2.69
C LEU A 72 10.02 -1.77 2.53
N ASP A 73 10.68 -2.12 3.63
CA ASP A 73 12.02 -2.71 3.63
C ASP A 73 12.05 -4.11 2.99
N GLU A 74 11.03 -4.93 3.23
CA GLU A 74 11.01 -6.32 2.76
C GLU A 74 10.51 -6.47 1.32
N GLU A 75 9.58 -5.62 0.88
CA GLU A 75 8.82 -5.88 -0.36
C GLU A 75 8.94 -4.79 -1.44
N ILE A 76 9.32 -3.55 -1.09
CA ILE A 76 9.43 -2.43 -2.04
C ILE A 76 10.87 -1.95 -2.22
N LEU A 77 11.60 -1.82 -1.11
CA LEU A 77 12.98 -1.38 -1.05
C LEU A 77 13.90 -2.50 -0.58
N PRO A 78 13.76 -3.78 -1.04
CA PRO A 78 14.69 -4.80 -0.63
C PRO A 78 16.08 -4.34 -1.06
N GLY A 79 17.01 -4.27 -0.10
CA GLY A 79 18.30 -3.60 -0.24
C GLY A 79 18.98 -3.82 -1.60
N ALA A 80 19.54 -2.73 -2.13
CA ALA A 80 20.34 -2.69 -3.35
C ALA A 80 21.47 -3.72 -3.38
#